data_AF-A0AAD8NL73-F1
#
_entry.id   AF-A0AAD8NL73-F1
#
_cell.length_a   1.000
_cell.length_b   1.000
_cell.length_c   1.000
_cell.angle_alpha   90.00
_cell.angle_beta   90.00
_cell.angle_gamma   90.00
#
_symmetry.space_group_name_H-M   'P 1'
#
loop_
_entity.id
_entity.type
_entity.pdbx_description
1 polymer ?
#
loop_
_entity_poly.entity_id
_entity_poly.type
_entity_poly.pdbx_seq_one_letter_code
_entity_poly.pdbx_strand_id
1 'polypeptide(L)'
;MALCPLVGIETTQLQMLFQMLSDDGEFTVKSLRHAIDLNWDPVDLNPVIWSSWIPLKVRGFAWKVRLNRIPSKKALQDRGVNMFSQECSMCFGSIETADHALNRCSFATVVWNCVRQWCGWDGMLMRI
;
A
#
# COMPACT_ATOMS: atom_id res chain seq x y z
N MET A 1 -18.06 -40.80 2.00
CA MET A 1 -16.71 -41.42 2.04
C MET A 1 -15.74 -40.30 2.37
N ALA A 2 -15.11 -40.43 3.53
CA ALA A 2 -14.28 -39.40 4.15
C ALA A 2 -12.88 -39.30 3.51
N LEU A 3 -12.17 -38.23 3.90
CA LEU A 3 -10.74 -37.86 3.76
C LEU A 3 -10.64 -36.52 3.00
N CYS A 4 -10.45 -35.37 3.66
CA CYS A 4 -9.25 -35.05 4.42
C CYS A 4 -9.50 -33.87 5.42
N PRO A 5 -9.30 -34.06 6.75
CA PRO A 5 -9.41 -32.99 7.74
C PRO A 5 -8.05 -32.40 8.17
N LEU A 6 -7.07 -32.23 7.27
CA LEU A 6 -5.68 -31.86 7.66
C LEU A 6 -5.05 -30.66 6.92
N VAL A 7 -5.82 -29.80 6.28
CA VAL A 7 -5.34 -28.43 6.00
C VAL A 7 -6.47 -27.48 6.33
N GLY A 8 -6.31 -26.67 7.37
CA GLY A 8 -7.25 -25.64 7.77
C GLY A 8 -7.27 -24.48 6.78
N ILE A 9 -7.63 -24.78 5.52
CA ILE A 9 -7.90 -23.80 4.49
C ILE A 9 -9.41 -23.58 4.55
N GLU A 10 -9.83 -22.50 5.21
CA GLU A 10 -11.23 -22.07 5.18
C GLU A 10 -11.70 -22.00 3.71
N THR A 11 -12.92 -22.46 3.45
CA THR A 11 -13.51 -22.66 2.10
C THR A 11 -13.41 -21.44 1.18
N THR A 12 -13.22 -20.25 1.74
CA THR A 12 -12.98 -18.96 1.08
C THR A 12 -11.62 -18.89 0.36
N GLN A 13 -10.56 -19.47 0.92
CA GLN A 13 -9.22 -19.46 0.32
C GLN A 13 -9.13 -20.34 -0.94
N LEU A 14 -9.84 -21.47 -0.96
CA LEU A 14 -9.91 -22.35 -2.14
C LEU A 14 -10.73 -21.71 -3.28
N GLN A 15 -11.83 -21.01 -2.96
CA GLN A 15 -12.62 -20.28 -3.96
C GLN A 15 -11.82 -19.15 -4.63
N MET A 16 -11.01 -18.41 -3.86
CA MET A 16 -10.12 -17.39 -4.41
C MET A 16 -9.07 -17.98 -5.37
N LEU A 17 -8.48 -19.12 -5.02
CA LEU A 17 -7.51 -19.82 -5.86
C LEU A 17 -8.11 -20.26 -7.20
N PHE A 18 -9.34 -20.78 -7.21
CA PHE A 18 -10.02 -21.14 -8.45
C PHE A 18 -10.34 -19.94 -9.34
N GLN A 19 -10.67 -18.78 -8.76
CA GLN A 19 -10.92 -17.56 -9.53
C GLN A 19 -9.66 -17.01 -10.22
N MET A 20 -8.47 -17.35 -9.71
CA MET A 20 -7.20 -16.94 -10.32
C MET A 20 -6.84 -17.74 -11.57
N LEU A 21 -7.56 -18.81 -11.89
CA LEU A 21 -7.35 -19.63 -13.07
C LEU A 21 -8.22 -19.16 -14.23
N SER A 22 -7.72 -19.32 -15.45
CA SER A 22 -8.50 -19.19 -16.68
C SER A 22 -9.49 -20.37 -16.82
N ASP A 23 -10.42 -20.28 -17.76
CA ASP A 23 -11.45 -21.32 -17.99
C ASP A 23 -10.86 -22.69 -18.37
N ASP A 24 -9.63 -22.71 -18.89
CA ASP A 24 -8.82 -23.89 -19.20
C ASP A 24 -8.03 -24.43 -17.98
N GLY A 25 -8.16 -23.79 -16.83
CA GLY A 25 -7.44 -24.14 -15.60
C GLY A 25 -6.01 -23.62 -15.56
N GLU A 26 -5.55 -22.85 -16.55
CA GLU A 26 -4.21 -22.28 -16.55
C GLU A 26 -4.12 -21.00 -15.71
N PHE A 27 -3.00 -20.83 -15.02
CA PHE A 27 -2.70 -19.57 -14.36
C PHE A 27 -2.22 -18.55 -15.39
N THR A 28 -2.93 -17.43 -15.49
CA THR A 28 -2.47 -16.28 -16.26
C THR A 28 -2.46 -15.02 -15.41
N VAL A 29 -1.58 -14.08 -15.75
CA VAL A 29 -1.59 -12.74 -15.12
C VAL A 29 -2.95 -12.05 -15.32
N LYS A 30 -3.65 -12.35 -16.43
CA LYS A 30 -4.97 -11.82 -16.76
C LYS A 30 -6.05 -12.36 -15.81
N SER A 31 -6.13 -13.68 -15.61
CA SER A 31 -7.11 -14.31 -14.72
C SER A 31 -6.84 -13.92 -13.26
N LEU A 32 -5.58 -13.92 -12.83
CA LEU A 32 -5.19 -13.40 -11.51
C LEU A 32 -5.62 -11.95 -11.32
N ARG A 33 -5.37 -11.09 -12.31
CA ARG A 33 -5.76 -9.68 -12.22
C ARG A 33 -7.27 -9.52 -12.09
N HIS A 34 -8.03 -10.25 -12.90
CA HIS A 34 -9.48 -10.25 -12.87
C HIS A 34 -10.03 -10.73 -11.52
N ALA A 35 -9.48 -11.81 -10.96
CA ALA A 35 -9.84 -12.31 -9.64
C ALA A 35 -9.57 -11.29 -8.53
N ILE A 36 -8.41 -10.63 -8.58
CA ILE A 36 -8.07 -9.56 -7.64
C ILE A 36 -9.09 -8.43 -7.78
N ASP A 37 -9.42 -7.98 -8.99
CA ASP A 37 -10.35 -6.87 -9.20
C ASP A 37 -11.79 -7.21 -8.74
N LEU A 38 -12.23 -8.47 -8.86
CA LEU A 38 -13.54 -8.94 -8.36
C LEU A 38 -13.61 -9.08 -6.83
N ASN A 39 -12.52 -9.52 -6.21
CA ASN A 39 -12.43 -9.75 -4.77
C ASN A 39 -11.77 -8.60 -4.03
N TRP A 40 -11.50 -7.50 -4.74
CA TRP A 40 -10.99 -6.28 -4.14
C TRP A 40 -12.12 -5.63 -3.36
N ASP A 41 -12.28 -6.04 -2.11
CA ASP A 41 -13.09 -5.31 -1.16
C ASP A 41 -12.26 -4.11 -0.70
N PRO A 42 -12.67 -2.85 -1.00
CA PRO A 42 -11.96 -1.67 -0.55
C PRO A 42 -12.21 -1.47 0.94
N VAL A 43 -11.68 -2.37 1.77
CA VAL A 43 -11.66 -2.24 3.22
C VAL A 43 -10.92 -0.94 3.53
N ASP A 44 -11.69 0.12 3.80
CA ASP A 44 -11.23 1.46 4.19
C ASP A 44 -10.26 2.16 3.24
N LEU A 45 -10.49 2.05 1.94
CA LEU A 45 -9.68 2.75 0.95
C LEU A 45 -10.33 4.09 0.56
N ASN A 46 -9.63 5.20 0.84
CA ASN A 46 -10.04 6.53 0.38
C ASN A 46 -10.28 6.45 -1.15
N PRO A 47 -11.53 6.66 -1.63
CA PRO A 47 -11.90 6.39 -3.03
C PRO A 47 -11.08 7.22 -4.02
N VAL A 48 -10.52 8.36 -3.56
CA VAL A 48 -9.64 9.21 -4.37
C VAL A 48 -8.38 8.47 -4.81
N ILE A 49 -7.75 7.67 -3.94
CA ILE A 49 -6.49 6.97 -4.23
C ILE A 49 -6.69 5.86 -5.28
N TRP A 50 -7.90 5.33 -5.38
CA TRP A 50 -8.20 4.17 -6.23
C TRP A 50 -8.94 4.51 -7.52
N SER A 51 -9.08 5.81 -7.79
CA SER A 51 -9.55 6.31 -9.08
C SER A 51 -8.68 5.79 -10.23
N SER A 52 -9.33 5.45 -11.35
CA SER A 52 -8.68 5.00 -12.58
C SER A 52 -7.78 6.06 -13.21
N TRP A 53 -7.99 7.34 -12.87
CA TRP A 53 -7.15 8.46 -13.32
C TRP A 53 -5.73 8.41 -12.68
N ILE A 54 -5.58 7.74 -11.54
CA ILE A 54 -4.28 7.64 -10.86
C ILE A 54 -3.45 6.52 -11.51
N PRO A 55 -2.21 6.82 -11.97
CA PRO A 55 -1.33 5.81 -12.53
C PRO A 55 -1.14 4.61 -11.60
N LEU A 56 -1.13 3.39 -12.15
CA LEU A 56 -1.05 2.14 -11.36
C LEU A 56 0.15 2.11 -10.41
N LYS A 57 1.29 2.69 -10.82
CA LYS A 57 2.50 2.81 -9.98
C LYS A 57 2.23 3.59 -8.70
N VAL A 58 1.47 4.69 -8.80
CA VAL A 58 1.11 5.54 -7.66
C VAL A 58 0.13 4.81 -6.74
N ARG A 59 -0.89 4.13 -7.31
CA ARG A 59 -1.83 3.29 -6.54
C ARG A 59 -1.09 2.19 -5.76
N GLY A 60 -0.20 1.46 -6.44
CA GLY A 60 0.61 0.43 -5.82
C GLY A 60 1.57 0.97 -4.75
N PHE A 61 2.11 2.18 -4.93
CA PHE A 61 2.90 2.84 -3.89
C PHE A 61 2.03 3.22 -2.68
N ALA A 62 0.91 3.89 -2.89
CA ALA A 62 0.00 4.30 -1.81
C ALA A 62 -0.51 3.10 -1.00
N TRP A 63 -0.80 1.98 -1.66
CA TRP A 63 -1.14 0.72 -1.01
C TRP A 63 -0.02 0.20 -0.11
N LYS A 64 1.22 0.18 -0.61
CA LYS A 64 2.39 -0.19 0.21
C LYS A 64 2.57 0.74 1.41
N VAL A 65 2.37 2.04 1.23
CA VAL A 65 2.44 3.03 2.33
C VAL A 65 1.39 2.73 3.38
N ARG A 66 0.13 2.52 2.97
CA ARG A 66 -1.00 2.24 3.87
C ARG A 66 -0.80 0.98 4.71
N LEU A 67 -0.16 -0.04 4.13
CA LEU A 67 0.20 -1.28 4.80
C LEU A 67 1.52 -1.21 5.59
N ASN A 68 2.16 -0.04 5.66
CA ASN A 68 3.50 0.14 6.23
C ASN A 68 4.56 -0.82 5.61
N ARG A 69 4.39 -1.12 4.33
CA ARG A 69 5.22 -2.05 3.52
C ARG A 69 6.30 -1.35 2.69
N ILE A 70 6.52 -0.05 2.90
CA ILE A 70 7.69 0.64 2.35
C ILE A 70 8.91 0.43 3.26
N PRO A 71 10.14 0.57 2.74
CA PRO A 71 11.36 0.35 3.52
C PRO A 71 11.69 1.57 4.41
N SER A 72 10.80 1.96 5.32
CA SER A 72 11.12 2.93 6.38
C SER A 72 12.03 2.28 7.43
N LYS A 73 12.86 3.05 8.14
CA LYS A 73 13.76 2.47 9.16
C LYS A 73 13.02 1.65 10.20
N LYS A 74 11.86 2.12 10.68
CA LYS A 74 11.04 1.35 11.62
C LYS A 74 10.60 0.02 11.03
N ALA A 75 10.09 0.02 9.79
CA ALA A 75 9.60 -1.19 9.15
C ALA A 75 10.73 -2.15 8.75
N LEU A 76 11.94 -1.65 8.49
CA LEU A 76 13.13 -2.48 8.27
C LEU A 76 13.55 -3.18 9.57
N GLN A 77 13.58 -2.45 10.69
CA GLN A 77 13.90 -3.06 11.98
C GLN A 77 12.87 -4.10 12.41
N ASP A 78 11.58 -3.84 12.17
CA ASP A 78 10.50 -4.80 12.45
C ASP A 78 10.63 -6.09 11.63
N ARG A 79 11.35 -6.04 10.50
CA ARG A 79 11.68 -7.21 9.66
C ARG A 79 13.00 -7.87 10.05
N GLY A 80 13.62 -7.45 11.15
CA GLY A 80 14.88 -7.99 11.64
C GLY A 80 16.13 -7.42 10.96
N VAL A 81 16.01 -6.35 10.18
CA VAL A 81 17.19 -5.65 9.64
C VAL A 81 17.84 -4.85 10.76
N ASN A 82 19.13 -5.06 11.00
CA ASN A 82 19.84 -4.32 12.04
C ASN A 82 19.99 -2.85 11.63
N MET A 83 19.39 -1.95 12.41
CA MET A 83 19.41 -0.51 12.20
C MET A 83 20.09 0.17 13.39
N PHE A 84 21.09 1.01 13.15
CA PHE A 84 21.79 1.76 14.21
C PHE A 84 20.87 2.73 14.96
N SER A 85 19.87 3.28 14.26
CA SER A 85 18.86 4.18 14.81
C SER A 85 17.59 4.10 13.96
N GLN A 86 16.43 4.28 14.60
CA GLN A 86 15.14 4.44 13.94
C GLN A 86 14.85 5.89 13.54
N GLU A 87 15.67 6.84 13.98
CA GLU A 87 15.43 8.26 13.76
C GLU A 87 15.47 8.62 12.28
N CYS A 88 14.56 9.48 11.83
CA CYS A 88 14.49 9.93 10.44
C CYS A 88 15.76 10.67 10.03
N SER A 89 16.42 10.20 8.97
CA SER A 89 17.64 10.83 8.44
C SER A 89 17.42 12.24 7.86
N MET A 90 16.16 12.64 7.64
CA MET A 90 15.83 13.90 6.97
C MET A 90 15.58 15.02 7.98
N CYS A 91 14.93 14.73 9.10
CA CYS A 91 14.58 15.73 10.12
C CYS A 91 15.28 15.53 11.46
N PHE A 92 15.87 14.35 11.72
CA PHE A 92 16.54 14.01 12.97
C PHE A 92 15.70 14.22 14.25
N GLY A 93 14.37 14.24 14.12
CA GLY A 93 13.46 14.64 15.21
C GLY A 93 12.47 13.58 15.68
N SER A 94 12.30 12.48 14.92
CA SER A 94 11.37 11.42 15.30
C SER A 94 11.65 10.10 14.57
N ILE A 95 10.99 9.03 14.98
CA ILE A 95 11.08 7.70 14.36
C ILE A 95 10.60 7.74 12.91
N GLU A 96 11.39 7.20 12.00
CA GLU A 96 11.06 7.09 10.59
C GLU A 96 10.05 5.97 10.34
N THR A 97 8.77 6.33 10.35
CA THR A 97 7.66 5.53 9.85
C THR A 97 7.30 5.94 8.42
N ALA A 98 6.47 5.14 7.73
CA ALA A 98 6.00 5.52 6.40
C ALA A 98 5.21 6.83 6.40
N ASP A 99 4.35 7.03 7.41
CA ASP A 99 3.57 8.26 7.57
C ASP A 99 4.46 9.45 7.93
N HIS A 100 5.47 9.25 8.78
CA HIS A 100 6.43 10.31 9.07
C HIS A 100 7.20 10.72 7.82
N ALA A 101 7.83 9.77 7.13
CA ALA A 101 8.67 10.04 5.97
C ALA A 101 7.92 10.77 4.82
N LEU A 102 6.61 10.53 4.68
CA LEU A 102 5.82 11.09 3.58
C LEU A 102 4.97 12.29 3.98
N ASN A 103 4.48 12.39 5.22
CA ASN A 103 3.49 13.40 5.59
C ASN A 103 3.93 14.29 6.76
N ARG A 104 4.50 13.71 7.83
CA ARG A 104 4.78 14.46 9.08
C ARG A 104 6.19 15.03 9.18
N CYS A 105 7.12 14.55 8.36
CA CYS A 105 8.50 15.01 8.36
C CYS A 105 8.56 16.47 7.91
N SER A 106 9.32 17.30 8.62
CA SER A 106 9.54 18.71 8.25
C SER A 106 10.08 18.86 6.84
N PHE A 107 10.98 17.96 6.42
CA PHE A 107 11.46 17.89 5.04
C PHE A 107 10.34 17.56 4.06
N ALA A 108 9.50 16.56 4.36
CA ALA A 108 8.37 16.21 3.51
C ALA A 108 7.38 17.37 3.35
N THR A 109 7.13 18.13 4.42
CA THR A 109 6.30 19.35 4.38
C THR A 109 6.84 20.37 3.37
N VAL A 110 8.16 20.59 3.34
CA VAL A 110 8.79 21.49 2.36
C VAL A 110 8.59 20.97 0.93
N VAL A 111 8.81 19.68 0.70
CA VAL A 111 8.56 19.07 -0.62
C VAL A 111 7.10 19.27 -1.04
N TRP A 112 6.14 19.03 -0.15
CA TRP A 112 4.73 19.23 -0.45
C TRP A 112 4.35 20.69 -0.70
N ASN A 113 5.01 21.65 -0.05
CA ASN A 113 4.86 23.07 -0.37
C ASN A 113 5.32 23.36 -1.80
N CYS A 114 6.49 22.85 -2.21
CA CYS A 114 6.98 23.01 -3.57
C CYS A 114 6.03 22.38 -4.60
N VAL A 115 5.49 21.19 -4.31
CA VAL A 115 4.49 20.53 -5.18
C VAL A 115 3.20 21.34 -5.27
N ARG A 116 2.69 21.85 -4.14
CA ARG A 116 1.51 22.74 -4.12
C ARG A 116 1.72 23.98 -4.98
N GLN A 117 2.88 24.61 -4.85
CA GLN A 117 3.23 25.79 -5.64
C GLN A 117 3.32 25.45 -7.13
N TRP A 118 3.95 24.34 -7.49
CA TRP A 118 4.03 23.87 -8.87
C TRP A 118 2.65 23.56 -9.48
N CYS A 119 1.74 23.00 -8.69
CA CYS A 119 0.37 22.72 -9.11
C CYS A 119 -0.56 23.95 -9.06
N GLY A 120 -0.08 25.12 -8.61
CA GLY A 120 -0.89 26.34 -8.48
C GLY A 120 -1.93 26.27 -7.36
N TRP A 121 -1.73 25.41 -6.36
CA TRP A 121 -2.66 25.22 -5.24
C TRP A 121 -2.48 26.24 -4.11
N ASP A 122 -1.50 27.14 -4.21
CA ASP A 122 -1.15 28.16 -3.21
C ASP A 122 -2.27 29.19 -2.93
N GLY A 123 -3.28 29.27 -3.81
CA GLY A 123 -4.45 30.14 -3.65
C GLY A 123 -5.62 29.54 -2.86
N MET A 124 -5.57 28.25 -2.52
CA MET A 124 -6.65 27.57 -1.80
C MET A 124 -6.21 27.25 -0.36
N LEU A 125 -6.18 28.30 0.47
CA LEU A 125 -6.07 28.16 1.93
C LEU A 125 -7.25 27.30 2.43
N MET A 126 -7.01 26.01 2.65
CA MET A 126 -7.89 25.22 3.51
C MET A 126 -7.69 25.69 4.94
N ARG A 127 -8.69 26.42 5.46
CA ARG A 127 -9.09 26.32 6.87
C ARG A 127 -9.27 24.83 7.16
N ILE A 128 -8.36 24.29 7.97
CA ILE A 128 -8.56 23.05 8.73
C ILE A 128 -9.62 23.32 9.79
#